data_AF-D5RMB8-F1
#
_entry.id   AF-D5RMB8-F1
#
_cell.length_a   1.000
_cell.length_b   1.000
_cell.length_c   1.000
_cell.angle_alpha   90.00
_cell.angle_beta   90.00
_cell.angle_gamma   90.00
#
_symmetry.space_group_name_H-M   'P 1'
#
loop_
_entity.id
_entity.type
_entity.pdbx_description
1 polymer ?
#
loop_
_entity_poly.entity_id
_entity_poly.type
_entity_poly.pdbx_seq_one_letter_code
_entity_poly.pdbx_strand_id
1 'polypeptide(L)'
;LGGRAARLGHLALYALMLVVPLLALLRHYGSGRAFAPFGLPLLPGGRERIEALMQPANLAHGLLAWLLLALVAGHVGMVLLHRLWWRDGVAARMGLGRGGGPR
;
A
#
# COMPACT_ATOMS: atom_id res chain seq x y z
N LEU A 1 7.01 -14.09 20.17
CA LEU A 1 7.23 -12.69 19.69
C LEU A 1 6.89 -12.51 18.21
N GLY A 2 7.22 -13.45 17.31
CA GLY A 2 6.98 -13.35 15.87
C GLY A 2 5.54 -13.02 15.43
N GLY A 3 4.52 -13.58 16.10
CA GLY A 3 3.11 -13.27 15.76
C GLY A 3 2.68 -11.82 15.99
N ARG A 4 3.30 -11.09 16.93
CA ARG A 4 3.01 -9.65 17.14
C ARG A 4 3.64 -8.80 16.05
N ALA A 5 4.89 -9.08 15.68
CA ALA A 5 5.58 -8.38 14.59
C ALA A 5 4.85 -8.56 13.26
N ALA A 6 4.37 -9.77 12.95
CA ALA A 6 3.57 -10.03 11.77
C ALA A 6 2.27 -9.22 11.77
N ARG A 7 1.54 -9.15 12.90
CA ARG A 7 0.31 -8.34 12.99
C ARG A 7 0.57 -6.85 12.81
N LEU A 8 1.61 -6.31 13.45
CA LEU A 8 1.99 -4.91 13.30
C LEU A 8 2.40 -4.57 11.87
N GLY A 9 3.16 -5.46 11.21
CA GLY A 9 3.52 -5.31 9.81
C GLY A 9 2.31 -5.26 8.89
N HIS A 10 1.35 -6.19 9.04
CA HIS A 10 0.12 -6.15 8.25
C HIS A 10 -0.73 -4.90 8.54
N LEU A 11 -0.87 -4.50 9.81
CA LEU A 11 -1.60 -3.30 10.17
C LEU A 11 -0.99 -2.05 9.52
N ALA A 12 0.34 -1.93 9.55
CA ALA A 12 1.05 -0.84 8.89
C ALA A 12 0.83 -0.84 7.37
N LEU A 13 0.93 -2.02 6.73
CA LEU A 13 0.66 -2.18 5.29
C LEU A 13 -0.78 -1.76 4.95
N TYR A 14 -1.79 -2.21 5.72
CA TYR A 14 -3.19 -1.84 5.47
C TYR A 14 -3.45 -0.35 5.68
N ALA A 15 -2.89 0.25 6.72
CA ALA A 15 -3.00 1.68 6.97
C ALA A 15 -2.40 2.48 5.81
N LEU A 16 -1.18 2.14 5.38
CA LEU A 16 -0.50 2.84 4.28
C LEU A 16 -1.18 2.61 2.92
N MET A 17 -1.72 1.41 2.68
CA MET A 17 -2.49 1.08 1.47
C MET A 17 -3.75 1.95 1.34
N LEU A 18 -4.31 2.43 2.46
CA LEU A 18 -5.43 3.39 2.44
C LEU A 18 -4.94 4.84 2.37
N VAL A 19 -3.97 5.22 3.20
CA VAL A 19 -3.51 6.61 3.33
C VAL A 19 -2.84 7.13 2.06
N VAL A 20 -1.97 6.33 1.43
CA VAL A 20 -1.19 6.77 0.26
C VAL A 20 -2.11 7.13 -0.94
N PRO A 21 -3.10 6.31 -1.32
CA PRO A 21 -4.07 6.67 -2.36
C PRO A 21 -4.96 7.87 -1.98
N LEU A 22 -5.37 8.00 -0.72
CA LEU A 22 -6.17 9.17 -0.29
C LEU A 22 -5.38 10.47 -0.43
N LEU A 23 -4.09 10.47 -0.10
CA LEU A 23 -3.21 11.63 -0.35
C LEU A 23 -3.06 11.89 -1.86
N ALA A 24 -2.98 10.86 -2.70
CA ALA A 24 -2.95 11.04 -4.14
C ALA A 24 -4.23 11.71 -4.67
N LEU A 25 -5.41 11.28 -4.18
CA LEU A 25 -6.69 11.90 -4.51
C LEU A 25 -6.76 13.34 -4.03
N LEU A 26 -6.28 13.64 -2.81
CA LEU A 26 -6.25 15.00 -2.27
C LEU A 26 -5.38 15.94 -3.12
N ARG A 27 -4.19 15.47 -3.54
CA ARG A 27 -3.32 16.21 -4.47
C ARG A 27 -4.02 16.46 -5.80
N HIS A 28 -4.75 15.47 -6.29
CA HIS A 28 -5.42 15.58 -7.58
C HIS A 28 -6.59 16.55 -7.51
N TYR A 29 -7.38 16.48 -6.44
CA TYR A 29 -8.42 17.45 -6.13
C TYR A 29 -7.86 18.88 -6.06
N GLY A 30 -6.78 19.08 -5.30
CA GLY A 30 -6.11 20.38 -5.17
C GLY A 30 -5.46 20.88 -6.46
N SER A 31 -5.13 20.00 -7.40
CA SER A 31 -4.51 20.40 -8.68
C SER A 31 -5.46 21.06 -9.67
N GLY A 32 -6.78 21.01 -9.44
CA GLY A 32 -7.78 21.58 -10.34
C GLY A 32 -7.95 20.87 -11.69
N ARG A 33 -7.16 19.81 -11.94
CA ARG A 33 -7.23 18.98 -13.14
C ARG A 33 -8.44 18.06 -13.11
N ALA A 34 -8.95 17.73 -14.30
CA ALA A 34 -9.98 16.71 -14.45
C ALA A 34 -9.43 15.34 -14.04
N PHE A 35 -10.27 14.52 -13.41
CA PHE A 35 -9.98 13.14 -13.06
C PHE A 35 -11.07 12.22 -13.58
N ALA A 36 -10.71 11.34 -14.51
CA ALA A 36 -11.63 10.38 -15.10
C ALA A 36 -11.02 8.97 -15.18
N PRO A 37 -10.78 8.29 -14.05
CA PRO A 37 -10.24 6.93 -14.07
C PRO A 37 -11.23 5.98 -14.76
N PHE A 38 -10.72 5.11 -15.63
CA PHE A 38 -11.54 4.17 -16.41
C PHE A 38 -12.60 4.85 -17.30
N GLY A 39 -12.42 6.13 -17.63
CA GLY A 39 -13.39 6.93 -18.38
C GLY A 39 -14.56 7.47 -17.56
N LEU A 40 -14.62 7.23 -16.25
CA LEU A 40 -15.67 7.72 -15.36
C LEU A 40 -15.29 9.10 -14.80
N PRO A 41 -16.00 10.19 -15.14
CA PRO A 41 -15.65 11.54 -14.69
C PRO A 41 -15.97 11.70 -13.19
N LEU A 42 -14.95 11.58 -12.34
CA LEU A 42 -15.09 11.71 -10.89
C LEU A 42 -14.84 13.13 -10.39
N LEU A 43 -13.89 13.84 -10.99
CA LEU A 43 -13.65 15.25 -10.68
C LEU A 43 -13.67 16.08 -11.97
N PRO A 44 -14.49 17.14 -12.02
CA PRO A 44 -14.41 18.12 -13.10
C PRO A 44 -13.09 18.90 -13.00
N GLY A 45 -12.52 19.18 -14.17
CA GLY A 45 -11.37 20.10 -14.30
C GLY A 45 -11.81 21.57 -14.30
N GLY A 46 -10.84 22.47 -14.44
CA GLY A 46 -11.09 23.91 -14.57
C GLY A 46 -11.24 24.66 -13.25
N ARG A 47 -10.95 23.99 -12.13
CA ARG A 47 -10.85 24.63 -10.81
C ARG A 47 -9.47 25.27 -10.64
N GLU A 48 -9.38 26.35 -9.87
CA GLU A 48 -8.11 26.94 -9.49
C GLU A 48 -7.29 25.98 -8.62
N ARG A 49 -5.97 26.04 -8.74
CA ARG A 49 -5.05 25.21 -7.98
C ARG A 49 -5.04 25.64 -6.50
N ILE A 50 -5.22 24.69 -5.60
CA ILE A 50 -5.25 24.92 -4.14
C ILE A 50 -3.93 24.42 -3.53
N GLU A 51 -2.94 25.30 -3.44
CA GLU A 51 -1.59 24.96 -2.94
C GLU A 51 -1.60 24.43 -1.51
N ALA A 52 -2.49 24.95 -0.66
CA ALA A 52 -2.65 24.51 0.73
C ALA A 52 -3.00 23.03 0.86
N LEU A 53 -3.67 22.44 -0.14
CA LEU A 53 -3.95 21.00 -0.19
C LEU A 53 -2.79 20.23 -0.81
N MET A 54 -2.14 20.81 -1.83
CA MET A 54 -1.13 20.11 -2.62
C MET A 54 0.20 19.97 -1.89
N GLN A 55 0.72 21.03 -1.26
CA GLN A 55 2.05 21.01 -0.63
C GLN A 55 2.19 19.91 0.44
N PRO A 56 1.35 19.88 1.50
CA PRO A 56 1.47 18.84 2.52
C PRO A 56 1.21 17.44 1.94
N ALA A 57 0.25 17.31 1.03
CA ALA A 57 -0.08 16.02 0.44
C ALA A 57 1.01 15.51 -0.51
N ASN A 58 1.72 16.38 -1.24
CA ASN A 58 2.89 16.03 -2.06
C ASN A 58 4.01 15.46 -1.18
N LEU A 59 4.36 16.17 -0.10
CA LEU A 59 5.42 15.76 0.84
C LEU A 59 5.09 14.41 1.49
N ALA A 60 3.88 14.29 2.04
CA ALA A 60 3.45 13.07 2.71
C ALA A 60 3.32 11.89 1.75
N HIS A 61 2.74 12.08 0.56
CA HIS A 61 2.54 11.00 -0.40
C HIS A 61 3.87 10.41 -0.87
N GLY A 62 4.85 11.24 -1.21
CA GLY A 62 6.17 10.76 -1.66
C GLY A 62 6.87 9.94 -0.59
N LEU A 63 6.95 10.45 0.63
CA LEU A 63 7.59 9.76 1.75
C LEU A 63 6.87 8.45 2.11
N LEU A 64 5.54 8.49 2.24
CA LEU A 64 4.74 7.32 2.62
C LEU A 64 4.68 6.26 1.51
N ALA A 65 4.77 6.65 0.24
CA ALA A 65 4.88 5.71 -0.88
C ALA A 65 6.20 4.93 -0.83
N TRP A 66 7.33 5.59 -0.55
CA TRP A 66 8.62 4.91 -0.34
C TRP A 66 8.60 4.00 0.88
N LEU A 67 8.01 4.46 1.99
CA LEU A 67 7.83 3.62 3.18
C LEU A 67 6.97 2.38 2.89
N LEU A 68 5.84 2.55 2.19
CA LEU A 68 4.99 1.44 1.78
C LEU A 68 5.76 0.46 0.89
N LEU A 69 6.51 0.94 -0.10
CA LEU A 69 7.35 0.09 -0.96
C LEU A 69 8.36 -0.71 -0.15
N ALA A 70 9.07 -0.07 0.80
CA ALA A 70 10.03 -0.74 1.66
C ALA A 70 9.37 -1.84 2.52
N LEU A 71 8.18 -1.56 3.08
CA LEU A 71 7.43 -2.53 3.87
C LEU A 71 6.90 -3.69 3.03
N VAL A 72 6.43 -3.44 1.80
CA VAL A 72 6.02 -4.49 0.86
C VAL A 72 7.21 -5.37 0.51
N ALA A 73 8.36 -4.79 0.18
CA ALA A 73 9.59 -5.54 -0.12
C ALA A 73 10.04 -6.39 1.08
N GLY A 74 10.06 -5.82 2.28
CA GLY A 74 10.39 -6.54 3.51
C GLY A 74 9.39 -7.66 3.83
N HIS A 75 8.09 -7.42 3.62
CA HIS A 75 7.05 -8.41 3.80
C HIS A 75 7.22 -9.61 2.85
N VAL A 76 7.41 -9.35 1.55
CA VAL A 76 7.68 -10.39 0.55
C VAL A 76 8.98 -11.12 0.88
N GLY A 77 10.03 -10.40 1.27
CA GLY A 77 11.30 -10.98 1.72
C GLY A 77 11.13 -11.94 2.89
N MET A 78 10.31 -11.57 3.88
CA MET A 78 9.99 -12.46 5.00
C MET A 78 9.21 -13.70 4.55
N VAL A 79 8.24 -13.57 3.64
CA VAL A 79 7.53 -14.73 3.07
C VAL A 79 8.50 -15.68 2.37
N LEU A 80 9.47 -15.15 1.63
CA LEU A 80 10.51 -15.95 0.99
C LEU A 80 11.42 -16.63 2.03
N LEU A 81 11.84 -15.93 3.08
CA LEU A 81 12.63 -16.52 4.17
C LEU A 81 11.89 -17.68 4.85
N HIS A 82 10.61 -17.47 5.17
CA HIS A 82 9.72 -18.50 5.72
C HIS A 82 9.59 -19.69 4.78
N ARG A 83 9.52 -19.48 3.46
CA ARG A 83 9.35 -20.54 2.47
C ARG A 83 10.64 -21.32 2.19
N LEU A 84 11.76 -20.63 2.04
CA LEU A 84 13.02 -21.21 1.55
C LEU A 84 13.87 -21.76 2.69
N TRP A 85 13.93 -21.05 3.81
CA TRP A 85 14.78 -21.41 4.94
C TRP A 85 14.01 -22.11 6.05
N TRP A 86 12.94 -21.49 6.57
CA TRP A 86 12.24 -22.04 7.74
C TRP A 86 11.24 -23.14 7.39
N ARG A 87 10.72 -23.14 6.16
CA ARG A 87 9.80 -24.15 5.60
C ARG A 87 8.58 -24.42 6.52
N ASP A 88 8.11 -23.38 7.21
CA ASP A 88 7.09 -23.45 8.26
C ASP A 88 5.64 -23.26 7.77
N GLY A 89 5.45 -23.41 6.46
CA GLY A 89 4.13 -23.34 5.82
C GLY A 89 3.47 -21.95 5.79
N VAL A 90 4.14 -20.85 6.21
CA VAL A 90 3.56 -19.49 6.13
C VAL A 90 3.07 -19.18 4.72
N ALA A 91 3.89 -19.44 3.69
CA ALA A 91 3.53 -19.18 2.30
C ALA A 91 2.27 -19.96 1.87
N ALA A 92 2.07 -21.19 2.35
CA ALA A 92 0.87 -21.96 2.06
C ALA A 92 -0.38 -21.34 2.69
N ARG A 93 -0.28 -20.78 3.90
CA ARG A 93 -1.38 -20.06 4.56
C ARG A 93 -1.79 -18.77 3.85
N MET A 94 -0.91 -18.21 3.01
CA MET A 94 -1.19 -17.07 2.14
C MET A 94 -1.68 -17.48 0.74
N GLY A 95 -1.89 -18.78 0.47
CA GLY A 95 -2.30 -19.28 -0.83
C GLY A 95 -1.17 -19.45 -1.85
N LEU A 96 0.10 -19.30 -1.44
CA LEU A 96 1.29 -19.35 -2.31
C LEU A 96 2.06 -20.68 -2.25
N GLY A 97 1.49 -21.72 -1.62
CA GLY A 97 2.08 -23.05 -1.51
C GLY A 97 1.09 -24.15 -1.94
N ARG A 98 1.59 -25.30 -2.39
CA ARG A 98 0.75 -26.49 -2.60
C ARG A 98 0.08 -26.83 -1.27
N GLY A 99 -1.25 -26.85 -1.23
CA GLY A 99 -2.00 -27.35 -0.08
C GLY A 99 -1.52 -28.77 0.22
N GLY A 100 -0.74 -28.93 1.28
CA GLY A 100 -0.40 -30.23 1.81
C GLY A 100 -1.65 -30.80 2.45
N GLY A 101 -2.43 -31.53 1.66
CA GLY A 101 -3.42 -32.45 2.22
C GLY A 101 -2.72 -33.42 3.18
N PRO A 102 -3.43 -33.88 4.24
CA PRO A 102 -2.83 -34.74 5.25
C PRO A 102 -2.26 -36.01 4.60
N ARG A 103 -1.04 -36.37 5.00
CA ARG A 103 -0.53 -37.74 4.91
C ARG A 103 -0.80 -38.42 6.24
#